data_AF-A0A7W2A0A2-F1
#
_entry.id   AF-A0A7W2A0A2-F1
#
_cell.length_a   1.000
_cell.length_b   1.000
_cell.length_c   1.000
_cell.angle_alpha   90.00
_cell.angle_beta   90.00
_cell.angle_gamma   90.00
#
_symmetry.space_group_name_H-M   'P 1'
#
loop_
_entity.id
_entity.type
_entity.pdbx_description
1 polymer ?
#
loop_
_entity_poly.entity_id
_entity_poly.type
_entity_poly.pdbx_seq_one_letter_code
_entity_poly.pdbx_strand_id
1 'polypeptide(L)'
;MKDLILVTSARHLHDYTLELTFSDNLKAEIDFTDWIKKYPFFKPLENIDYFKNFSLDGWTVVWENGADIAPETLHEIALQKQQLKAA
;
A
#
# COMPACT_ATOMS: atom_id res chain seq x y z
N MET A 1 -14.36 -5.58 19.68
CA MET A 1 -13.63 -6.15 18.53
C MET A 1 -13.11 -4.99 17.73
N LYS A 2 -11.82 -4.96 17.41
CA LYS A 2 -11.29 -4.00 16.44
C LYS A 2 -11.65 -4.62 15.09
N ASP A 3 -12.44 -3.93 14.27
CA ASP A 3 -12.81 -4.44 12.96
C ASP A 3 -11.53 -4.68 12.14
N LEU A 4 -11.52 -5.77 11.39
CA LEU A 4 -10.39 -6.13 10.55
C LEU A 4 -10.28 -5.12 9.41
N ILE A 5 -9.15 -4.42 9.34
CA ILE A 5 -8.85 -3.50 8.25
C ILE A 5 -8.27 -4.27 7.08
N LEU A 6 -8.87 -4.09 5.90
CA LEU A 6 -8.47 -4.71 4.64
C LEU A 6 -8.28 -3.65 3.57
N VAL A 7 -7.40 -3.90 2.59
CA VAL A 7 -7.37 -3.14 1.34
C VAL A 7 -8.41 -3.71 0.39
N THR A 8 -9.42 -2.91 0.05
CA THR A 8 -10.54 -3.31 -0.82
C THR A 8 -10.37 -2.86 -2.27
N SER A 9 -9.51 -1.87 -2.51
CA SER A 9 -9.15 -1.42 -3.85
C SER A 9 -7.75 -0.82 -3.85
N ALA A 10 -7.01 -1.04 -4.93
CA ALA A 10 -5.69 -0.49 -5.15
C ALA A 10 -5.55 -0.04 -6.61
N ARG A 11 -4.98 1.16 -6.83
CA ARG A 11 -4.76 1.73 -8.15
C ARG A 11 -3.39 2.38 -8.23
N HIS A 12 -2.62 2.05 -9.26
CA HIS A 12 -1.37 2.76 -9.56
C HIS A 12 -1.66 4.22 -9.92
N LEU A 13 -0.92 5.15 -9.32
CA LEU A 13 -1.02 6.58 -9.65
C LEU A 13 0.15 7.05 -10.51
N HIS A 14 1.35 6.99 -9.94
CA HIS A 14 2.62 7.38 -10.54
C HIS A 14 3.74 6.78 -9.70
N ASP A 15 4.94 6.65 -10.27
CA ASP A 15 6.14 6.15 -9.57
C ASP A 15 5.82 4.90 -8.72
N TYR A 16 6.28 4.86 -7.47
CA TYR A 16 5.98 3.79 -6.52
C TYR A 16 4.76 4.10 -5.65
N THR A 17 3.80 4.87 -6.14
CA THR A 17 2.63 5.32 -5.39
C THR A 17 1.35 4.62 -5.83
N LEU A 18 0.63 4.06 -4.85
CA LEU A 18 -0.71 3.50 -5.04
C LEU A 18 -1.75 4.32 -4.27
N GLU A 19 -2.92 4.53 -4.89
CA GLU A 19 -4.13 4.90 -4.18
C GLU A 19 -4.78 3.63 -3.62
N LEU A 20 -4.94 3.57 -2.31
CA LEU A 20 -5.58 2.46 -1.62
C LEU A 20 -6.92 2.91 -1.05
N THR A 21 -7.91 2.02 -1.13
CA THR A 21 -9.17 2.12 -0.38
C THR A 21 -9.22 1.01 0.65
N PHE A 22 -9.57 1.37 1.88
CA PHE A 22 -9.67 0.45 3.01
C PHE A 22 -11.13 0.04 3.28
N SER A 23 -11.33 -1.02 4.07
CA SER A 23 -12.65 -1.54 4.44
C SER A 23 -13.52 -0.56 5.24
N ASP A 24 -12.92 0.45 5.87
CA ASP A 24 -13.61 1.55 6.57
C ASP A 24 -13.92 2.76 5.65
N ASN A 25 -13.71 2.61 4.35
CA ASN A 25 -13.83 3.65 3.31
C ASN A 25 -12.75 4.75 3.34
N LEU A 26 -11.73 4.63 4.20
CA LEU A 26 -10.58 5.52 4.13
C LEU A 26 -9.89 5.35 2.78
N LYS A 27 -9.44 6.46 2.19
CA LYS A 27 -8.66 6.47 0.95
C LYS A 27 -7.39 7.27 1.15
N ALA A 28 -6.28 6.73 0.69
CA ALA A 28 -5.00 7.41 0.77
C ALA A 28 -4.05 7.03 -0.36
N GLU A 29 -3.19 7.97 -0.72
CA GLU A 29 -2.04 7.77 -1.59
C GLU A 29 -0.84 7.36 -0.73
N ILE A 30 -0.31 6.17 -1.00
CA ILE A 30 0.81 5.59 -0.26
C ILE A 30 1.98 5.40 -1.23
N ASP A 31 3.10 6.03 -0.90
CA ASP A 31 4.38 5.89 -1.59
C ASP A 31 5.17 4.73 -0.99
N PHE A 32 5.49 3.75 -1.82
CA PHE A 32 6.19 2.52 -1.43
C PHE A 32 7.72 2.65 -1.46
N THR A 33 8.25 3.79 -1.91
CA THR A 33 9.69 4.03 -2.14
C THR A 33 10.56 3.69 -0.93
N ASP A 34 10.11 4.03 0.28
CA ASP A 34 10.90 3.81 1.49
C ASP A 34 11.08 2.32 1.80
N TRP A 35 10.06 1.48 1.59
CA TRP A 35 10.21 0.03 1.77
C TRP A 35 11.12 -0.58 0.71
N ILE A 36 10.97 -0.15 -0.55
CA ILE A 36 11.79 -0.61 -1.68
C ILE A 36 13.27 -0.34 -1.41
N LYS A 37 13.61 0.86 -0.94
CA LYS A 37 14.99 1.24 -0.63
C LYS A 37 15.55 0.57 0.64
N LYS A 38 14.70 0.38 1.65
CA LYS A 38 15.14 -0.05 2.98
C LYS A 38 15.32 -1.56 3.09
N TYR A 39 14.50 -2.34 2.40
CA TYR A 39 14.42 -3.78 2.60
C TYR A 39 14.80 -4.55 1.33
N PRO A 40 15.88 -5.35 1.35
CA PRO A 40 16.34 -6.11 0.17
C PRO A 40 15.28 -7.02 -0.46
N PHE A 41 14.32 -7.49 0.34
CA PHE A 41 13.20 -8.30 -0.13
C PHE A 41 12.29 -7.57 -1.15
N PHE A 42 12.16 -6.24 -1.02
CA PHE A 42 11.37 -5.42 -1.95
C PHE A 42 12.17 -4.93 -3.16
N LYS A 43 13.45 -5.29 -3.26
CA LYS A 43 14.33 -4.84 -4.37
C LYS A 43 13.78 -5.13 -5.77
N PRO A 44 13.11 -6.27 -6.06
CA PRO A 44 12.49 -6.49 -7.37
C PRO A 44 11.48 -5.41 -7.78
N LEU A 45 10.87 -4.71 -6.81
CA LEU A 45 9.93 -3.63 -7.04
C LEU A 45 10.59 -2.33 -7.52
N GLU A 46 11.93 -2.22 -7.52
CA GLU A 46 12.65 -1.13 -8.19
C GLU A 46 12.41 -1.10 -9.70
N ASN A 47 11.99 -2.22 -10.29
CA ASN A 47 11.48 -2.23 -11.65
C ASN A 47 10.02 -1.72 -11.64
N ILE A 48 9.79 -0.54 -12.22
CA ILE A 48 8.47 0.08 -12.24
C ILE A 48 7.38 -0.76 -12.91
N ASP A 49 7.73 -1.54 -13.94
CA ASP A 49 6.75 -2.39 -14.62
C ASP A 49 6.41 -3.62 -13.79
N TYR A 50 7.37 -4.11 -13.00
CA TYR A 50 7.12 -5.13 -11.98
C TYR A 50 6.27 -4.57 -10.84
N PHE A 51 6.54 -3.34 -10.38
CA PHE A 51 5.75 -2.67 -9.35
C PHE A 51 4.28 -2.47 -9.78
N LYS A 52 4.03 -2.14 -11.05
CA LYS A 52 2.66 -2.00 -11.57
C LYS A 52 1.88 -3.32 -11.60
N ASN A 53 2.57 -4.46 -11.64
CA ASN A 53 1.96 -5.79 -11.67
C ASN A 53 1.63 -6.30 -10.25
N PHE A 54 0.94 -5.49 -9.45
CA PHE A 54 0.40 -5.91 -8.16
C PHE A 54 -0.98 -6.56 -8.33
N SER A 55 -1.41 -7.31 -7.31
CA SER A 55 -2.76 -7.88 -7.18
C SER A 55 -3.27 -7.69 -5.76
N LEU A 56 -4.58 -7.87 -5.55
CA LEU A 56 -5.16 -7.98 -4.21
C LEU A 56 -5.33 -9.46 -3.86
N ASP A 57 -4.79 -9.88 -2.72
CA ASP A 57 -4.84 -11.28 -2.24
C ASP A 57 -6.03 -11.56 -1.30
N GLY A 58 -6.97 -10.63 -1.21
CA GLY A 58 -8.10 -10.66 -0.30
C GLY A 58 -7.89 -9.88 1.00
N TRP A 59 -6.66 -9.46 1.29
CA TRP A 59 -6.34 -8.71 2.51
C TRP A 59 -5.54 -7.44 2.21
N THR A 60 -4.57 -7.52 1.30
CA THR A 60 -3.67 -6.40 0.94
C THR A 60 -3.18 -6.48 -0.51
N VAL A 61 -2.31 -5.54 -0.88
CA VAL A 61 -1.57 -5.56 -2.15
C VAL A 61 -0.40 -6.53 -2.07
N VAL A 62 -0.27 -7.38 -3.09
CA VAL A 62 0.80 -8.39 -3.22
C VAL A 62 1.44 -8.33 -4.61
N TRP A 63 2.73 -8.64 -4.70
CA TRP A 63 3.47 -8.78 -5.96
C TRP A 63 3.84 -10.25 -6.24
N GLU A 64 4.24 -10.56 -7.49
CA GLU A 64 4.54 -11.94 -7.92
C GLU A 64 5.61 -12.66 -7.08
N ASN A 65 6.50 -11.92 -6.42
CA ASN A 65 7.53 -12.45 -5.52
C ASN A 65 7.00 -12.72 -4.10
N GLY A 66 5.69 -12.58 -3.87
CA GLY A 66 5.06 -12.70 -2.57
C GLY A 66 5.33 -11.51 -1.66
N ALA A 67 5.85 -10.40 -2.18
CA ALA A 67 5.99 -9.19 -1.38
C ALA A 67 4.62 -8.59 -1.10
N ASP A 68 4.40 -8.21 0.15
CA ASP A 68 3.19 -7.55 0.63
C ASP A 68 3.53 -6.57 1.75
N ILE A 69 2.56 -5.71 2.08
CA ILE A 69 2.63 -4.88 3.29
C ILE A 69 1.29 -5.05 4.01
N ALA A 70 1.34 -5.38 5.29
CA ALA A 70 0.15 -5.65 6.08
C ALA A 70 -0.83 -4.45 6.05
N PRO A 71 -2.15 -4.70 5.89
CA PRO A 71 -3.13 -3.64 5.65
C PRO A 71 -3.22 -2.64 6.80
N GLU A 72 -2.96 -3.06 8.05
CA GLU A 72 -2.91 -2.19 9.22
C GLU A 72 -1.74 -1.19 9.18
N THR A 73 -0.61 -1.58 8.60
CA THR A 73 0.55 -0.68 8.45
C THR A 73 0.23 0.42 7.43
N LEU A 74 -0.40 0.02 6.31
CA LEU A 74 -0.84 0.95 5.26
C LEU A 74 -1.94 1.89 5.78
N HIS A 75 -2.87 1.37 6.60
CA HIS A 75 -3.95 2.14 7.20
C HIS A 75 -3.46 3.17 8.22
N GLU A 76 -2.48 2.82 9.05
CA GLU A 76 -1.89 3.77 9.99
C GLU A 76 -1.28 4.98 9.26
N ILE A 77 -0.58 4.74 8.15
CA ILE A 77 -0.03 5.79 7.30
C ILE A 77 -1.15 6.64 6.68
N ALA A 78 -2.23 6.01 6.24
CA ALA A 78 -3.40 6.70 5.70
C ALA A 78 -4.04 7.65 6.74
N LEU A 79 -4.19 7.19 7.99
CA LEU A 79 -4.71 8.02 9.09
C LEU A 79 -3.79 9.20 9.41
N GLN A 80 -2.48 8.98 9.48
CA GLN A 80 -1.50 10.06 9.72
C GLN A 80 -1.57 11.11 8.61
N LYS A 81 -1.66 10.70 7.34
CA LYS A 81 -1.82 11.62 6.20
C LYS A 81 -3.13 12.41 6.28
N GLN A 82 -4.23 11.82 6.76
CA GLN A 82 -5.50 12.53 6.91
C GLN A 82 -5.44 13.60 8.00
N GLN A 83 -4.76 13.32 9.12
CA GLN A 83 -4.57 14.29 10.21
C GLN A 83 -3.70 15.47 9.77
N LEU A 84 -2.63 15.23 9.00
CA LEU A 84 -1.79 16.30 8.45
C LEU A 84 -2.52 17.21 7.46
N LYS A 85 -3.53 16.69 6.74
CA LYS A 85 -4.37 17.50 5.84
C LYS A 85 -5.41 18.34 6.58
N ALA A 86 -5.73 17.99 7.82
CA ALA A 86 -6.74 18.68 8.64
C ALA A 86 -6.16 19.71 9.61
N ALA A 87 -4.82 19.81 9.69
CA ALA A 87 -4.08 20.78 10.51
C ALA A 87 -3.64 21.98 9.66
#